data_AF-A0A836PUB6-F1
#
_entry.id   AF-A0A836PUB6-F1
#
_cell.length_a   1.000
_cell.length_b   1.000
_cell.length_c   1.000
_cell.angle_alpha   90.00
_cell.angle_beta   90.00
_cell.angle_gamma   90.00
#
_symmetry.space_group_name_H-M   'P 1'
#
loop_
_entity.id
_entity.type
_entity.pdbx_description
1 polymer ?
#
loop_
_entity_poly.entity_id
_entity_poly.type
_entity_poly.pdbx_seq_one_letter_code
_entity_poly.pdbx_strand_id
1 'polypeptide(L)'
;MEQKTELVKNLISNARIILTMDAKESEFRVDLTKTDFKILEQLLKNPKEKIDVIAKSTKLSTKTVTRTIEKFETNPAVQFTIIYDPKKLEKFIAFALIAMVQSNIKKIKD
;
A
#
# COMPACT_ATOMS: atom_id res chain seq x y z
N MET A 1 10.89 -6.24 32.29
CA MET A 1 10.04 -6.03 31.10
C MET A 1 10.13 -4.60 30.61
N GLU A 2 10.00 -3.61 31.50
CA GLU A 2 10.12 -2.17 31.19
C GLU A 2 11.40 -1.79 30.42
N GLN A 3 12.57 -2.29 30.81
CA GLN A 3 13.83 -2.00 30.08
C GLN A 3 13.80 -2.45 28.60
N LYS A 4 13.15 -3.58 28.28
CA LYS A 4 13.05 -4.06 26.90
C LYS A 4 12.06 -3.21 26.09
N THR A 5 10.97 -2.79 26.72
CA THR A 5 9.96 -1.91 26.12
C THR A 5 10.53 -0.52 25.84
N GLU A 6 11.29 0.04 26.79
CA GLU A 6 11.97 1.33 26.65
C GLU A 6 13.00 1.31 25.51
N LEU A 7 13.75 0.21 25.38
CA LEU A 7 14.72 0.02 24.30
C LEU A 7 14.04 0.01 22.92
N VAL A 8 12.93 -0.72 22.80
CA VAL A 8 12.12 -0.78 21.56
C VAL A 8 11.52 0.58 21.24
N LYS A 9 11.02 1.31 22.25
CA LYS A 9 10.48 2.67 22.08
C LYS A 9 11.55 3.64 21.59
N ASN A 10 12.76 3.55 22.12
CA ASN A 10 13.91 4.35 21.67
C ASN A 10 14.34 3.99 20.23
N LEU A 11 14.32 2.72 19.86
CA LEU A 11 14.61 2.26 18.48
C LEU A 11 13.55 2.73 17.47
N ILE A 12 12.27 2.75 17.85
CA ILE A 12 11.15 3.13 16.99
C ILE A 12 10.94 4.65 16.97
N SER A 13 11.48 5.41 17.92
CA SER A 13 11.28 6.87 18.03
C SER A 13 11.63 7.66 16.76
N ASN A 14 12.57 7.16 15.95
CA ASN A 14 12.97 7.75 14.67
C ASN A 14 12.40 7.02 13.44
N ALA A 15 11.61 5.96 13.65
CA ALA A 15 10.98 5.23 12.56
C ALA A 15 9.74 5.99 12.07
N ARG A 16 9.64 6.21 10.76
CA ARG A 16 8.38 6.62 10.13
C ARG A 16 7.66 5.38 9.67
N ILE A 17 6.43 5.19 10.16
CA ILE A 17 5.56 4.11 9.67
C ILE A 17 5.09 4.50 8.28
N ILE A 18 5.61 3.81 7.27
CA ILE A 18 5.28 4.06 5.85
C ILE A 18 4.00 3.32 5.47
N LEU A 19 3.71 2.20 6.14
CA LEU A 19 2.57 1.34 5.87
C LEU A 19 2.16 0.57 7.12
N THR A 20 0.86 0.52 7.39
CA THR A 20 0.25 -0.44 8.32
C THR A 20 -0.71 -1.32 7.54
N MET A 21 -0.44 -2.62 7.47
CA MET A 21 -1.39 -3.60 6.96
C MET A 21 -1.83 -4.48 8.13
N ASP A 22 -3.14 -4.65 8.30
CA ASP A 22 -3.67 -5.69 9.19
C ASP A 22 -3.44 -7.06 8.51
N ALA A 23 -3.04 -8.08 9.27
CA ALA A 23 -2.89 -9.42 8.74
C ALA A 23 -4.23 -9.98 8.22
N LYS A 24 -5.37 -9.51 8.74
CA LYS A 24 -6.70 -9.84 8.19
C LYS A 24 -6.95 -9.22 6.81
N GLU A 25 -6.29 -8.10 6.52
CA GLU A 25 -6.24 -7.45 5.21
C GLU A 25 -5.21 -8.14 4.29
N SER A 26 -4.65 -9.30 4.65
CA SER A 26 -3.74 -10.05 3.75
C SER A 26 -4.46 -11.16 2.96
N GLU A 27 -5.73 -11.44 3.27
CA GLU A 27 -6.54 -12.49 2.62
C GLU A 27 -7.28 -12.02 1.35
N PHE A 28 -6.90 -10.88 0.77
CA PHE A 28 -7.65 -10.30 -0.34
C PHE A 28 -7.61 -11.16 -1.60
N ARG A 29 -8.75 -11.79 -1.89
CA ARG A 29 -9.10 -12.26 -3.22
C ARG A 29 -9.69 -11.10 -3.99
N VAL A 30 -8.89 -10.42 -4.80
CA VAL A 30 -9.45 -9.44 -5.73
C VAL A 30 -9.95 -10.18 -6.96
N ASP A 31 -11.25 -10.08 -7.22
CA ASP A 31 -11.81 -10.47 -8.51
C ASP A 31 -11.49 -9.37 -9.53
N LEU A 32 -10.22 -9.36 -9.98
CA LEU A 32 -9.72 -8.48 -11.04
C LEU A 32 -10.11 -9.05 -12.38
N THR A 33 -10.83 -8.26 -13.16
CA THR A 33 -11.16 -8.61 -14.54
C THR A 33 -9.98 -8.30 -15.46
N LYS A 34 -10.02 -8.84 -16.69
CA LYS A 34 -9.05 -8.49 -17.75
C LYS A 34 -9.00 -6.97 -18.01
N THR A 35 -10.14 -6.29 -17.88
CA THR A 35 -10.24 -4.82 -18.00
C THR A 35 -9.49 -4.12 -16.88
N ASP A 36 -9.61 -4.62 -15.66
CA ASP A 36 -8.93 -4.05 -14.49
C ASP A 36 -7.40 -4.14 -14.65
N PHE A 37 -6.90 -5.30 -15.08
CA PHE A 37 -5.46 -5.47 -15.36
C PHE A 37 -4.94 -4.53 -16.44
N LYS A 38 -5.75 -4.25 -17.47
CA LYS A 38 -5.37 -3.33 -18.56
C LYS A 38 -5.18 -1.89 -18.05
N ILE A 39 -6.01 -1.47 -17.10
CA ILE A 39 -5.90 -0.15 -16.46
C ILE A 39 -4.72 -0.12 -15.49
N LEU A 40 -4.52 -1.18 -14.69
CA LEU A 40 -3.36 -1.31 -13.81
C LEU A 40 -2.04 -1.22 -14.59
N GLU A 41 -1.96 -1.86 -15.75
CA GLU A 41 -0.75 -1.80 -16.59
C GLU A 41 -0.40 -0.35 -17.01
N GLN A 42 -1.40 0.51 -17.26
CA GLN A 42 -1.15 1.92 -17.56
C GLN A 42 -0.71 2.69 -16.31
N LEU A 43 -1.39 2.46 -15.18
CA LEU A 43 -1.06 3.11 -13.91
C LEU A 43 0.34 2.73 -13.41
N LEU A 44 0.82 1.51 -13.68
CA LEU A 44 2.19 1.09 -13.35
C LEU A 44 3.26 1.83 -14.18
N LYS A 45 2.93 2.23 -15.41
CA LYS A 45 3.85 3.01 -16.27
C LYS A 45 3.85 4.48 -15.87
N ASN A 46 2.67 5.04 -15.63
CA ASN A 46 2.50 6.42 -15.18
C ASN A 46 1.29 6.53 -14.23
N PRO A 47 1.50 6.49 -12.91
CA PRO A 47 0.40 6.49 -11.95
C PRO A 47 -0.34 7.84 -11.88
N LYS A 48 0.21 8.90 -12.47
CA LYS A 48 -0.40 10.24 -12.53
C LYS A 48 -1.09 10.53 -13.87
N GLU A 49 -1.25 9.52 -14.72
CA GLU A 49 -1.88 9.69 -16.02
C GLU A 49 -3.36 10.09 -15.89
N LYS A 50 -3.82 10.99 -16.76
CA LYS A 50 -5.22 11.45 -16.73
C LYS A 50 -6.16 10.35 -17.23
N ILE A 51 -7.36 10.29 -16.65
CA ILE A 51 -8.39 9.29 -16.99
C ILE A 51 -8.70 9.24 -18.49
N ASP A 52 -8.77 10.39 -19.16
CA ASP A 52 -9.06 10.46 -20.59
C ASP A 52 -7.91 9.90 -21.45
N VAL A 53 -6.67 10.03 -20.99
CA VAL A 53 -5.49 9.45 -21.64
C VAL A 53 -5.49 7.93 -21.45
N ILE A 54 -5.73 7.45 -20.24
CA ILE A 54 -5.87 6.01 -19.94
C ILE A 54 -7.00 5.40 -20.77
N ALA A 55 -8.14 6.08 -20.90
CA ALA A 55 -9.27 5.61 -21.71
C ALA A 55 -8.88 5.43 -23.17
N LYS A 56 -8.16 6.41 -23.75
CA LYS A 56 -7.64 6.33 -25.13
C LYS A 56 -6.64 5.19 -25.31
N SER A 57 -5.64 5.07 -24.41
CA SER A 57 -4.59 4.05 -24.52
C SER A 57 -5.13 2.62 -24.34
N THR A 58 -6.11 2.46 -23.44
CA THR A 58 -6.75 1.16 -23.17
C THR A 58 -7.91 0.84 -24.12
N LYS A 59 -8.33 1.77 -24.98
CA LYS A 59 -9.55 1.66 -25.81
C LYS A 59 -10.81 1.36 -24.97
N LEU A 60 -10.92 2.00 -23.81
CA LEU A 60 -12.05 1.89 -22.90
C LEU A 60 -12.80 3.23 -22.84
N SER A 61 -14.04 3.21 -22.36
CA SER A 61 -14.75 4.46 -22.05
C SER A 61 -14.16 5.12 -20.81
N THR A 62 -14.20 6.46 -20.73
CA THR A 62 -13.81 7.20 -19.52
C THR A 62 -14.59 6.73 -18.30
N LYS A 63 -15.90 6.47 -18.45
CA LYS A 63 -16.76 5.92 -17.38
C LYS A 63 -16.24 4.58 -16.85
N THR A 64 -15.78 3.69 -17.74
CA THR A 64 -15.19 2.40 -17.34
C THR A 64 -13.91 2.60 -16.55
N VAL A 65 -13.02 3.48 -17.03
CA VAL A 65 -11.75 3.78 -16.36
C VAL A 65 -11.98 4.38 -14.98
N THR A 66 -12.85 5.40 -14.87
CA THR A 66 -13.22 6.02 -13.59
C THR A 66 -13.74 4.98 -12.60
N ARG A 67 -14.72 4.16 -13.00
CA ARG A 67 -15.30 3.13 -12.13
C ARG A 67 -14.27 2.10 -11.67
N THR A 68 -13.32 1.72 -12.52
CA THR A 68 -12.25 0.80 -12.13
C THR A 68 -11.25 1.45 -11.16
N ILE A 69 -10.91 2.73 -11.33
CA ILE A 69 -10.05 3.45 -10.39
C ILE A 69 -10.75 3.58 -9.01
N GLU A 70 -12.03 3.96 -8.98
CA GLU A 70 -12.83 3.99 -7.73
C GLU A 70 -12.91 2.61 -7.07
N LYS A 71 -13.02 1.53 -7.87
CA LYS A 71 -12.94 0.15 -7.38
C LYS A 71 -11.57 -0.13 -6.74
N PHE A 72 -10.48 0.40 -7.27
CA PHE A 72 -9.15 0.22 -6.67
C PHE A 72 -8.99 1.03 -5.38
N GLU A 73 -9.43 2.29 -5.35
CA GLU A 73 -9.31 3.15 -4.17
C GLU A 73 -10.08 2.62 -2.95
N THR A 74 -11.22 1.99 -3.20
CA THR A 74 -12.04 1.37 -2.15
C THR A 74 -11.60 -0.06 -1.82
N ASN A 75 -10.73 -0.66 -2.63
CA ASN A 75 -10.26 -2.01 -2.42
C ASN A 75 -8.95 -2.02 -1.64
N PRO A 76 -8.94 -2.51 -0.40
CA PRO A 76 -7.74 -2.56 0.43
C PRO A 76 -6.59 -3.41 -0.14
N ALA A 77 -6.84 -4.26 -1.13
CA ALA A 77 -5.80 -4.99 -1.84
C ALA A 77 -4.96 -4.14 -2.81
N VAL A 78 -5.47 -2.96 -3.20
CA VAL A 78 -4.76 -2.03 -4.09
C VAL A 78 -4.54 -0.73 -3.35
N GLN A 79 -3.27 -0.43 -3.08
CA GLN A 79 -2.90 0.80 -2.40
C GLN A 79 -2.15 1.74 -3.33
N PHE A 80 -2.64 2.97 -3.44
CA PHE A 80 -1.92 4.05 -4.08
C PHE A 80 -1.00 4.73 -3.07
N THR A 81 0.26 4.89 -3.43
CA THR A 81 1.26 5.56 -2.58
C THR A 81 2.21 6.40 -3.42
N ILE A 82 2.88 7.33 -2.77
CA ILE A 82 3.95 8.13 -3.37
C ILE A 82 5.29 7.49 -3.06
N ILE A 83 6.08 7.23 -4.10
CA ILE A 83 7.47 6.85 -3.94
C ILE A 83 8.27 8.13 -3.73
N TYR A 84 8.85 8.29 -2.55
CA TYR A 84 9.79 9.37 -2.26
C TYR A 84 11.23 8.89 -2.46
N ASP A 85 12.12 9.79 -2.87
CA ASP A 85 13.56 9.51 -2.90
C ASP A 85 14.12 9.78 -1.50
N PRO A 86 14.53 8.74 -0.75
CA PRO A 86 15.02 8.93 0.60
C PRO A 86 16.31 9.74 0.67
N LYS A 87 17.11 9.81 -0.42
CA LYS A 87 18.32 10.66 -0.46
C LYS A 87 17.98 12.15 -0.46
N LYS A 88 16.77 12.52 -0.91
CA LYS A 88 16.27 13.91 -0.90
C LYS A 88 15.66 14.29 0.45
N LEU A 89 15.44 13.31 1.34
CA LEU A 89 15.06 13.55 2.73
C LEU A 89 16.37 13.70 3.52
N GLU A 90 16.90 14.93 3.59
CA GLU A 90 18.12 15.20 4.36
C GLU A 90 18.03 14.62 5.78
N LYS A 91 19.09 13.93 6.22
CA LYS A 91 19.23 13.31 7.56
C LYS A 91 18.36 12.08 7.84
N PHE A 92 17.80 11.41 6.83
CA PHE A 92 17.08 10.14 7.03
C PHE A 92 17.87 8.90 6.62
N ILE A 93 17.82 7.86 7.45
CA ILE A 93 18.14 6.48 7.07
C ILE A 93 16.84 5.84 6.62
N ALA A 94 16.71 5.54 5.33
CA ALA A 94 15.59 4.73 4.86
C ALA A 94 15.84 3.26 5.22
N PHE A 95 15.10 2.76 6.20
CA PHE A 95 15.05 1.34 6.52
C PHE A 95 13.59 0.90 6.60
N ALA A 96 13.29 -0.29 6.07
CA ALA A 96 12.00 -0.95 6.27
C ALA A 96 12.22 -2.11 7.26
N LEU A 97 11.52 -2.08 8.38
CA LEU A 97 11.51 -3.18 9.34
C LEU A 97 10.24 -4.01 9.11
N ILE A 98 10.39 -5.18 8.48
CA ILE A 98 9.27 -6.12 8.30
C ILE A 98 9.26 -7.05 9.51
N ALA A 99 8.36 -6.78 10.46
CA ALA A 99 8.11 -7.65 11.59
C ALA A 99 6.81 -8.41 11.36
N MET A 100 6.91 -9.71 11.04
CA MET A 100 5.76 -10.61 11.00
C MET A 100 5.56 -11.22 12.38
N VAL A 101 4.43 -10.91 13.02
CA VAL A 101 4.06 -11.53 14.29
C VAL A 101 3.17 -12.74 14.00
N GLN A 102 3.74 -13.93 14.14
CA GLN A 102 2.98 -15.18 14.08
C GLN A 102 2.46 -15.51 15.49
N SER A 103 1.48 -14.75 15.98
CA SER A 103 0.86 -15.02 17.29
C SER A 103 -0.61 -15.35 17.15
N ASN A 104 -1.02 -16.49 17.68
CA ASN A 104 -2.42 -16.84 17.89
C ASN A 104 -2.95 -15.95 19.02
N ILE A 105 -3.56 -14.80 18.67
CA ILE A 105 -3.94 -13.68 19.57
C ILE A 105 -4.90 -14.14 20.71
N LYS A 106 -5.43 -15.36 20.67
CA LYS A 106 -6.31 -15.94 21.70
C LYS A 106 -5.65 -16.28 23.04
N LYS A 107 -4.34 -16.11 23.23
CA LYS A 107 -3.64 -16.46 24.49
C LYS A 107 -3.05 -15.27 25.27
N ILE A 108 -3.58 -14.06 25.08
CA ILE A 108 -3.32 -12.95 26.01
C ILE A 108 -4.68 -12.56 26.61
N LYS A 109 -5.12 -13.35 27.57
CA LYS A 109 -6.07 -12.97 28.61
C LYS A 109 -5.36 -13.25 29.92
N ASP A 110 -5.14 -12.16 30.66
CA ASP A 110 -4.76 -11.98 32.07
C ASP A 110 -4.28 -13.21 32.86
#